data_AF-A0A663EYZ7-F1
#
_entry.id   AF-A0A663EYZ7-F1
#
_cell.length_a   1.000
_cell.length_b   1.000
_cell.length_c   1.000
_cell.angle_alpha   90.00
_cell.angle_beta   90.00
_cell.angle_gamma   90.00
#
_symmetry.space_group_name_H-M   'P 1'
#
loop_
_entity.id
_entity.type
_entity.pdbx_description
1 polymer ?
#
loop_
_entity_poly.entity_id
_entity_poly.type
_entity_poly.pdbx_seq_one_letter_code
_entity_poly.pdbx_strand_id
1 'polypeptide(L)'
;MAASRAAGAAGGGRRPPVPAGRAVVAAALAAFGWLAALGQTDLLIAGAPPGDPLLQPYFPSRHGPRHNHRYVRDCQPLKYGNVTHETWPSDNRTGGPVATTRTFVSYIPPEGKDHKVVYGHFTFVRNPLRTFSVLEPGGVGGCQAQRRAPVEETAKLGKCLVAQNGGYFDMGTGECLGNVVSDGKLVKNSGGLQNAQFGIRKDGTMVFGYLSEEDVLDQANPFVQLVSGVVWLLRDGEVYVSQSQMAECGEIQTTGTFDKFINVISARTAVGHDRQGQLVLVHVDGQTESRGVNLWEMAEFLKHQGIVNAINLDGGGSATLVLNGTLATHVQGCTSNHAAPVSVISTIMCIHEPACEPADCSGHGNCVEGECHCTEDFWRGPACDILDCGPSNCSLHALTMTDFFVINSLECPMGWYGPNCQKRCACEHMCPCDRETGNCNVTYELLKPPPVTMLLMWILLLSDRKTWIFMTSVLALLLVISTMGNVGLFLKARSERRHESGNYLYHPLREMNGKASHTSTSAACETEDTQDQSQALL
;
A
#
# COMPACT_ATOMS: atom_id res chain seq x y z
N MET A 1 36.91 -16.51 -56.92
CA MET A 1 37.26 -15.77 -58.16
C MET A 1 35.98 -15.26 -58.82
N ALA A 2 35.95 -13.97 -59.15
CA ALA A 2 35.09 -13.22 -60.11
C ALA A 2 33.55 -13.39 -60.02
N ALA A 3 32.77 -12.34 -59.69
CA ALA A 3 32.43 -11.14 -60.49
C ALA A 3 31.64 -11.52 -61.77
N SER A 4 30.50 -10.93 -62.15
CA SER A 4 30.10 -9.52 -62.36
C SER A 4 28.55 -9.42 -62.39
N ARG A 5 27.84 -8.35 -62.00
CA ARG A 5 27.66 -6.98 -62.55
C ARG A 5 27.09 -6.88 -63.99
N ALA A 6 25.83 -6.43 -64.09
CA ALA A 6 25.26 -5.45 -65.06
C ALA A 6 23.75 -5.26 -64.68
N ALA A 7 23.16 -4.11 -64.35
CA ALA A 7 23.13 -2.73 -64.88
C ALA A 7 22.23 -2.52 -66.11
N GLY A 8 21.19 -1.68 -65.93
CA GLY A 8 20.33 -1.09 -66.97
C GLY A 8 18.82 -1.25 -66.68
N ALA A 9 17.91 -0.30 -66.86
CA ALA A 9 17.85 1.17 -66.90
C ALA A 9 16.36 1.53 -67.18
N ALA A 10 15.86 2.58 -66.52
CA ALA A 10 14.79 3.50 -66.92
C ALA A 10 13.37 2.99 -67.27
N GLY A 11 12.40 3.45 -66.47
CA GLY A 11 10.98 3.56 -66.84
C GLY A 11 10.30 4.60 -65.95
N GLY A 12 10.23 5.85 -66.42
CA GLY A 12 9.68 6.98 -65.70
C GLY A 12 8.14 7.03 -65.74
N GLY A 13 7.53 7.27 -64.57
CA GLY A 13 6.12 7.62 -64.43
C GLY A 13 5.99 8.81 -63.46
N ARG A 14 5.65 9.98 -64.02
CA ARG A 14 5.39 11.23 -63.29
C ARG A 14 4.15 11.07 -62.38
N ARG A 15 4.26 11.47 -61.11
CA ARG A 15 3.12 11.75 -60.20
C ARG A 15 3.10 13.24 -59.83
N PRO A 16 1.91 13.84 -59.63
CA PRO A 16 1.72 15.29 -59.47
C PRO A 16 2.16 15.80 -58.08
N PRO A 17 2.39 17.12 -57.91
CA PRO A 17 2.89 17.68 -56.66
C PRO A 17 1.79 17.73 -55.59
N VAL A 18 2.07 17.18 -54.41
CA VAL A 18 1.24 17.28 -53.20
C VAL A 18 1.64 18.57 -52.46
N PRO A 19 0.70 19.38 -51.96
CA PRO A 19 1.01 20.68 -51.37
C PRO A 19 1.83 20.54 -50.07
N ALA A 20 2.88 21.36 -49.99
CA ALA A 20 3.82 21.49 -48.90
C ALA A 20 3.19 22.11 -47.64
N GLY A 21 2.28 21.38 -47.00
CA GLY A 21 1.63 21.82 -45.75
C GLY A 21 1.34 20.70 -44.75
N ARG A 22 1.52 19.42 -45.14
CA ARG A 22 1.21 18.25 -44.28
C ARG A 22 2.41 17.43 -43.81
N ALA A 23 3.59 17.65 -44.39
CA ALA A 23 4.82 16.95 -43.97
C ALA A 23 5.48 17.56 -42.71
N VAL A 24 5.16 18.82 -42.36
CA VAL A 24 5.70 19.48 -41.17
C VAL A 24 4.99 19.05 -39.88
N VAL A 25 3.73 18.64 -39.97
CA VAL A 25 2.91 18.24 -38.81
C VAL A 25 3.25 16.80 -38.34
N ALA A 26 3.59 15.90 -39.27
CA ALA A 26 3.99 14.53 -38.92
C ALA A 26 5.38 14.45 -38.26
N ALA A 27 6.31 15.33 -38.64
CA ALA A 27 7.62 15.44 -38.00
C ALA A 27 7.54 16.09 -36.60
N ALA A 28 6.62 17.04 -36.40
CA ALA A 28 6.37 17.65 -35.10
C ALA A 28 5.78 16.64 -34.09
N LEU A 29 4.84 15.79 -34.51
CA LEU A 29 4.25 14.78 -33.62
C LEU A 29 5.22 13.64 -33.25
N ALA A 30 6.19 13.32 -34.09
CA ALA A 30 7.27 12.38 -33.76
C ALA A 30 8.33 13.00 -32.81
N ALA A 31 8.60 14.31 -32.92
CA ALA A 31 9.49 15.03 -32.01
C ALA A 31 8.86 15.31 -30.63
N PHE A 32 7.54 15.52 -30.56
CA PHE A 32 6.81 15.64 -29.29
C PHE A 32 6.62 14.29 -28.57
N GLY A 33 6.63 13.17 -29.29
CA GLY A 33 6.70 11.83 -28.68
C GLY A 33 8.06 11.51 -28.06
N TRP A 34 9.14 12.16 -28.49
CA TRP A 34 10.50 11.96 -27.97
C TRP A 34 10.90 12.98 -26.89
N LEU A 35 10.27 14.16 -26.83
CA LEU A 35 10.51 15.14 -25.77
C LEU A 35 9.65 14.93 -24.51
N ALA A 36 8.57 14.15 -24.60
CA ALA A 36 7.84 13.68 -23.42
C ALA A 36 8.58 12.55 -22.65
N ALA A 37 9.67 12.01 -23.21
CA ALA A 37 10.49 10.96 -22.60
C ALA A 37 11.72 11.47 -21.83
N LEU A 38 11.93 12.79 -21.73
CA LEU A 38 13.06 13.39 -21.00
C LEU A 38 12.62 14.42 -19.95
N GLY A 39 11.32 14.53 -19.69
CA GLY A 39 10.78 15.25 -18.54
C GLY A 39 10.55 14.30 -17.37
N GLN A 40 11.63 13.69 -16.86
CA GLN A 40 11.64 13.21 -15.48
C GLN A 40 11.42 14.45 -14.61
N THR A 41 10.15 14.71 -14.29
CA THR A 41 9.85 15.44 -13.07
C THR A 41 10.51 14.64 -11.97
N ASP A 42 11.54 15.24 -11.34
CA ASP A 42 11.99 14.90 -10.01
C ASP A 42 10.76 14.99 -9.09
N LEU A 43 9.97 13.92 -9.12
CA LEU A 43 9.00 13.60 -8.11
C LEU A 43 9.87 13.41 -6.89
N LEU A 44 9.80 14.38 -5.97
CA LEU A 44 10.45 14.33 -4.68
C LEU A 44 10.28 12.91 -4.13
N ILE A 45 11.37 12.16 -4.21
CA ILE A 45 11.50 10.84 -3.62
C ILE A 45 11.26 11.11 -2.14
N ALA A 46 10.10 10.68 -1.64
CA ALA A 46 9.90 10.49 -0.20
C ALA A 46 10.82 9.34 0.23
N GLY A 47 12.13 9.60 0.19
CA GLY A 47 13.10 8.88 0.96
C GLY A 47 12.86 9.26 2.42
N ALA A 48 13.31 8.39 3.31
CA ALA A 48 13.32 8.64 4.74
C ALA A 48 13.76 10.09 5.04
N PRO A 49 13.21 10.73 6.10
CA PRO A 49 13.61 12.07 6.53
C PRO A 49 15.13 12.26 6.40
N PRO A 50 15.61 13.38 5.83
CA PRO A 50 17.05 13.65 5.79
C PRO A 50 17.58 13.71 7.22
N GLY A 51 18.28 12.64 7.65
CA GLY A 51 18.91 12.58 8.98
C GLY A 51 19.03 11.20 9.60
N ASP A 52 18.14 10.23 9.28
CA ASP A 52 18.13 8.93 9.98
C ASP A 52 18.90 7.82 9.25
N PRO A 53 19.74 7.04 9.95
CA PRO A 53 20.45 5.92 9.35
C PRO A 53 19.47 4.83 8.87
N LEU A 54 19.52 4.51 7.58
CA LEU A 54 18.75 3.40 7.00
C LEU A 54 19.16 2.08 7.63
N LEU A 55 18.17 1.28 8.02
CA LEU A 55 18.38 -0.05 8.59
C LEU A 55 18.30 -1.11 7.49
N GLN A 56 19.43 -1.41 6.86
CA GLN A 56 19.51 -2.36 5.75
C GLN A 56 20.27 -3.62 6.15
N PRO A 57 19.71 -4.83 5.94
CA PRO A 57 20.41 -6.08 6.23
C PRO A 57 21.53 -6.40 5.24
N TYR A 58 21.41 -5.93 3.99
CA TYR A 58 22.32 -6.26 2.90
C TYR A 58 22.81 -5.00 2.18
N PHE A 59 24.04 -5.03 1.65
CA PHE A 59 24.56 -3.94 0.80
C PHE A 59 23.68 -3.75 -0.46
N PRO A 60 23.58 -2.51 -1.00
CA PRO A 60 22.47 -2.03 -1.83
C PRO A 60 22.37 -2.62 -3.24
N SER A 61 23.12 -3.68 -3.55
CA SER A 61 23.04 -4.34 -4.86
C SER A 61 22.19 -5.61 -4.87
N ARG A 62 22.06 -6.34 -3.74
CA ARG A 62 21.32 -7.62 -3.70
C ARG A 62 20.77 -7.94 -2.29
N HIS A 63 19.48 -8.26 -2.23
CA HIS A 63 18.81 -8.77 -1.03
C HIS A 63 18.95 -10.29 -0.94
N GLY A 64 19.10 -10.82 0.28
CA GLY A 64 19.14 -12.26 0.59
C GLY A 64 20.50 -12.94 0.40
N PRO A 65 20.65 -14.18 0.92
CA PRO A 65 21.84 -14.99 0.69
C PRO A 65 21.89 -15.57 -0.74
N ARG A 66 23.06 -16.09 -1.13
CA ARG A 66 23.27 -16.71 -2.45
C ARG A 66 23.15 -18.23 -2.48
N HIS A 67 23.21 -18.87 -1.31
CA HIS A 67 23.08 -20.31 -1.21
C HIS A 67 21.61 -20.76 -1.32
N ASN A 68 21.43 -22.03 -1.64
CA ASN A 68 20.12 -22.63 -1.85
C ASN A 68 19.51 -23.15 -0.54
N HIS A 69 18.24 -23.57 -0.60
CA HIS A 69 17.54 -24.18 0.53
C HIS A 69 18.25 -25.41 1.12
N ARG A 70 18.91 -26.21 0.28
CA ARG A 70 19.69 -27.39 0.72
C ARG A 70 20.80 -27.00 1.69
N TYR A 71 21.51 -25.90 1.43
CA TYR A 71 22.53 -25.40 2.32
C TYR A 71 21.96 -25.06 3.70
N VAL A 72 20.82 -24.36 3.75
CA VAL A 72 20.16 -24.01 5.02
C VAL A 72 19.80 -25.26 5.81
N ARG A 73 19.25 -26.27 5.15
CA ARG A 73 18.93 -27.56 5.76
C ARG A 73 20.17 -28.30 6.27
N ASP A 74 21.25 -28.30 5.51
CA ASP A 74 22.45 -29.05 5.87
C ASP A 74 23.28 -28.34 6.97
N CYS A 75 23.12 -27.02 7.12
CA CYS A 75 23.81 -26.21 8.13
C CYS A 75 23.00 -25.93 9.41
N GLN A 76 21.72 -26.29 9.46
CA GLN A 76 20.90 -26.08 10.67
C GLN A 76 21.27 -27.06 11.80
N PRO A 77 20.91 -26.76 13.06
CA PRO A 77 21.14 -27.68 14.17
C PRO A 77 20.47 -29.04 13.96
N LEU A 78 21.20 -30.13 14.26
CA LEU A 78 20.74 -31.51 14.07
C LEU A 78 19.40 -31.84 14.75
N LYS A 79 19.04 -31.14 15.83
CA LYS A 79 17.77 -31.34 16.54
C LYS A 79 16.53 -31.09 15.67
N TYR A 80 16.65 -30.32 14.59
CA TYR A 80 15.57 -30.02 13.65
C TYR A 80 15.52 -30.96 12.43
N GLY A 81 16.46 -31.91 12.34
CA GLY A 81 16.53 -32.87 11.24
C GLY A 81 16.58 -32.19 9.87
N ASN A 82 15.69 -32.62 8.97
CA ASN A 82 15.61 -32.11 7.59
C ASN A 82 14.56 -31.01 7.39
N VAL A 83 13.84 -30.63 8.45
CA VAL A 83 12.74 -29.67 8.35
C VAL A 83 13.27 -28.27 8.69
N THR A 84 13.10 -27.31 7.79
CA THR A 84 13.64 -25.94 7.90
C THR A 84 12.58 -24.90 8.25
N HIS A 85 11.37 -25.33 8.57
CA HIS A 85 10.25 -24.49 8.96
C HIS A 85 9.46 -25.15 10.10
N GLU A 86 8.73 -24.38 10.87
CA GLU A 86 7.77 -24.86 11.86
C GLU A 86 6.35 -24.61 11.36
N THR A 87 5.43 -25.49 11.74
CA THR A 87 4.00 -25.36 11.45
C THR A 87 3.19 -25.33 12.74
N TRP A 88 2.13 -24.54 12.75
CA TRP A 88 1.22 -24.45 13.88
C TRP A 88 -0.22 -24.24 13.41
N PRO A 89 -1.23 -24.95 13.95
CA PRO A 89 -2.62 -24.68 13.60
C PRO A 89 -3.03 -23.28 14.09
N SER A 90 -3.62 -22.47 13.22
CA SER A 90 -4.15 -21.17 13.64
C SER A 90 -5.36 -21.30 14.57
N ASP A 91 -5.50 -20.33 15.47
CA ASP A 91 -6.70 -20.13 16.26
C ASP A 91 -7.91 -19.96 15.33
N ASN A 92 -8.96 -20.76 15.50
CA ASN A 92 -10.17 -20.70 14.68
C ASN A 92 -11.39 -20.15 15.45
N ARG A 93 -11.19 -19.61 16.65
CA ARG A 93 -12.27 -19.04 17.46
C ARG A 93 -12.80 -17.77 16.81
N THR A 94 -14.13 -17.70 16.65
CA THR A 94 -14.83 -16.54 16.08
C THR A 94 -15.32 -15.56 17.14
N GLY A 95 -15.55 -16.01 18.39
CA GLY A 95 -16.06 -15.15 19.45
C GLY A 95 -15.06 -14.11 19.95
N GLY A 96 -15.57 -12.90 20.22
CA GLY A 96 -14.80 -11.77 20.76
C GLY A 96 -14.22 -10.85 19.68
N PRO A 97 -13.37 -9.88 20.04
CA PRO A 97 -12.79 -8.96 19.05
C PRO A 97 -11.79 -9.70 18.15
N VAL A 98 -11.82 -9.37 16.85
CA VAL A 98 -10.89 -9.89 15.83
C VAL A 98 -9.42 -9.67 16.21
N ALA A 99 -9.12 -8.49 16.74
CA ALA A 99 -7.79 -8.12 17.21
C ALA A 99 -7.85 -7.44 18.57
N THR A 100 -6.86 -7.70 19.42
CA THR A 100 -6.64 -6.97 20.67
C THR A 100 -5.23 -6.40 20.67
N THR A 101 -5.12 -5.08 20.61
CA THR A 101 -3.84 -4.37 20.69
C THR A 101 -3.54 -3.96 22.12
N ARG A 102 -2.34 -4.29 22.60
CA ARG A 102 -1.81 -3.93 23.92
C ARG A 102 -0.57 -3.07 23.74
N THR A 103 -0.65 -1.82 24.17
CA THR A 103 0.53 -0.96 24.29
C THR A 103 1.37 -1.40 25.49
N PHE A 104 2.69 -1.38 25.36
CA PHE A 104 3.61 -1.63 26.46
C PHE A 104 4.68 -0.54 26.55
N VAL A 105 5.17 -0.38 27.78
CA VAL A 105 6.37 0.36 28.11
C VAL A 105 7.22 -0.58 28.96
N SER A 106 8.32 -1.04 28.41
CA SER A 106 9.16 -2.08 29.02
C SER A 106 10.59 -1.62 29.19
N TYR A 107 11.25 -2.15 30.22
CA TYR A 107 12.67 -1.94 30.47
C TYR A 107 13.48 -3.10 29.90
N ILE A 108 14.51 -2.81 29.11
CA ILE A 108 15.37 -3.82 28.47
C ILE A 108 16.85 -3.52 28.77
N PRO A 109 17.59 -4.44 29.42
CA PRO A 109 17.09 -5.63 30.12
C PRO A 109 16.17 -5.25 31.31
N PRO A 110 15.33 -6.18 31.81
CA PRO A 110 14.36 -5.89 32.88
C PRO A 110 15.03 -5.61 34.23
N GLU A 111 16.26 -6.09 34.44
CA GLU A 111 17.05 -5.89 35.65
C GLU A 111 18.38 -5.21 35.32
N GLY A 112 18.84 -4.33 36.20
CA GLY A 112 20.09 -3.60 36.05
C GLY A 112 19.93 -2.08 35.98
N LYS A 113 21.05 -1.37 36.12
CA LYS A 113 21.09 0.11 36.13
C LYS A 113 21.10 0.74 34.73
N ASP A 114 21.50 -0.03 33.70
CA ASP A 114 21.64 0.43 32.32
C ASP A 114 20.44 0.01 31.44
N HIS A 115 19.24 -0.02 32.03
CA HIS A 115 18.03 -0.36 31.28
C HIS A 115 17.63 0.78 30.35
N LYS A 116 17.13 0.42 29.15
CA LYS A 116 16.46 1.37 28.26
C LYS A 116 14.96 1.17 28.30
N VAL A 117 14.23 2.27 28.14
CA VAL A 117 12.77 2.25 28.02
C VAL A 117 12.39 2.03 26.56
N VAL A 118 11.57 1.03 26.32
CA VAL A 118 11.10 0.65 25.00
C VAL A 118 9.58 0.73 24.96
N TYR A 119 9.07 1.42 23.95
CA TYR A 119 7.65 1.60 23.69
C TYR A 119 7.25 0.72 22.52
N GLY A 120 6.06 0.15 22.58
CA GLY A 120 5.58 -0.67 21.48
C GLY A 120 4.18 -1.21 21.69
N HIS A 121 3.80 -2.09 20.78
CA HIS A 121 2.48 -2.70 20.73
C HIS A 121 2.58 -4.19 20.41
N PHE A 122 1.77 -4.99 21.10
CA PHE A 122 1.42 -6.34 20.69
C PHE A 122 -0.01 -6.35 20.19
N THR A 123 -0.24 -6.86 18.99
CA THR A 123 -1.59 -7.09 18.46
C THR A 123 -1.82 -8.59 18.35
N PHE A 124 -2.73 -9.10 19.17
CA PHE A 124 -3.14 -10.51 19.15
C PHE A 124 -4.37 -10.66 18.26
N VAL A 125 -4.28 -11.55 17.27
CA VAL A 125 -5.27 -11.74 16.21
C VAL A 125 -5.93 -13.10 16.37
N ARG A 126 -7.25 -13.13 16.30
CA ARG A 126 -8.07 -14.36 16.29
C ARG A 126 -8.48 -14.70 14.87
N ASN A 127 -8.64 -15.99 14.60
CA ASN A 127 -9.04 -16.48 13.27
C ASN A 127 -8.21 -15.90 12.12
N PRO A 128 -6.86 -15.93 12.18
CA PRO A 128 -6.02 -15.25 11.20
C PRO A 128 -6.19 -15.81 9.79
N LEU A 129 -6.71 -17.04 9.61
CA LEU A 129 -7.09 -17.54 8.29
C LEU A 129 -8.14 -16.64 7.60
N ARG A 130 -9.04 -16.03 8.37
CA ARG A 130 -10.15 -15.20 7.85
C ARG A 130 -9.94 -13.70 8.07
N THR A 131 -9.06 -13.32 8.99
CA THR A 131 -8.93 -11.92 9.47
C THR A 131 -7.59 -11.28 9.18
N PHE A 132 -6.62 -12.02 8.63
CA PHE A 132 -5.31 -11.51 8.26
C PHE A 132 -5.06 -11.61 6.76
N SER A 133 -4.59 -10.50 6.18
CA SER A 133 -4.15 -10.42 4.79
C SER A 133 -2.80 -9.72 4.65
N VAL A 134 -1.97 -10.24 3.74
CA VAL A 134 -0.82 -9.52 3.21
C VAL A 134 -1.30 -8.70 2.02
N LEU A 135 -1.14 -7.37 2.06
CA LEU A 135 -1.60 -6.49 0.98
C LEU A 135 -0.43 -5.85 0.22
N GLU A 136 -0.60 -5.72 -1.09
CA GLU A 136 0.31 -5.01 -1.98
C GLU A 136 0.23 -3.48 -1.79
N PRO A 137 1.31 -2.72 -2.05
CA PRO A 137 1.34 -1.25 -1.87
C PRO A 137 0.30 -0.55 -2.74
N GLY A 138 -0.64 0.17 -2.12
CA GLY A 138 -1.70 0.88 -2.82
C GLY A 138 -2.69 -0.04 -3.56
N GLY A 139 -2.82 -1.30 -3.11
CA GLY A 139 -3.76 -2.28 -3.64
C GLY A 139 -3.18 -3.26 -4.66
N VAL A 140 -4.04 -4.12 -5.19
CA VAL A 140 -3.67 -5.24 -6.08
C VAL A 140 -2.85 -4.77 -7.28
N GLY A 141 -1.74 -5.45 -7.55
CA GLY A 141 -0.78 -5.11 -8.62
C GLY A 141 0.26 -4.05 -8.21
N GLY A 142 0.23 -3.56 -6.97
CA GLY A 142 1.19 -2.60 -6.43
C GLY A 142 2.65 -3.08 -6.55
N CYS A 143 2.92 -4.36 -6.30
CA CYS A 143 4.26 -4.91 -6.39
C CYS A 143 4.76 -4.99 -7.84
N GLN A 144 3.89 -5.39 -8.77
CA GLN A 144 4.23 -5.43 -10.20
C GLN A 144 4.51 -4.03 -10.76
N ALA A 145 3.82 -3.02 -10.26
CA ALA A 145 4.03 -1.62 -10.60
C ALA A 145 5.21 -0.96 -9.86
N GLN A 146 5.92 -1.71 -8.99
CA GLN A 146 6.99 -1.18 -8.13
C GLN A 146 6.54 0.04 -7.31
N ARG A 147 5.27 0.03 -6.88
CA ARG A 147 4.67 1.13 -6.13
C ARG A 147 5.18 1.10 -4.70
N ARG A 148 5.30 2.29 -4.10
CA ARG A 148 5.37 2.46 -2.66
C ARG A 148 4.22 3.32 -2.19
N ALA A 149 3.64 2.99 -1.05
CA ALA A 149 2.53 3.73 -0.48
C ALA A 149 2.65 3.77 1.05
N PRO A 150 2.12 4.80 1.72
CA PRO A 150 1.95 4.78 3.17
C PRO A 150 1.12 3.58 3.64
N VAL A 151 1.40 3.08 4.85
CA VAL A 151 0.59 2.02 5.47
C VAL A 151 -0.86 2.46 5.58
N GLU A 152 -1.13 3.72 5.97
CA GLU A 152 -2.48 4.26 6.11
C GLU A 152 -3.30 4.21 4.82
N GLU A 153 -2.68 4.50 3.68
CA GLU A 153 -3.36 4.49 2.38
C GLU A 153 -3.78 3.07 2.01
N THR A 154 -2.83 2.12 2.09
CA THR A 154 -3.10 0.72 1.78
C THR A 154 -4.06 0.10 2.79
N ALA A 155 -3.96 0.48 4.07
CA ALA A 155 -4.84 0.01 5.13
C ALA A 155 -6.30 0.45 4.93
N LYS A 156 -6.52 1.68 4.43
CA LYS A 156 -7.86 2.17 4.09
C LYS A 156 -8.48 1.36 2.96
N LEU A 157 -7.70 1.04 1.93
CA LEU A 157 -8.17 0.20 0.81
C LEU A 157 -8.53 -1.22 1.28
N GLY A 158 -7.73 -1.78 2.19
CA GLY A 158 -7.96 -3.10 2.79
C GLY A 158 -8.97 -3.13 3.93
N LYS A 159 -9.58 -1.99 4.30
CA LYS A 159 -10.47 -1.85 5.48
C LYS A 159 -9.87 -2.43 6.76
N CYS A 160 -8.57 -2.20 6.98
CA CYS A 160 -7.86 -2.78 8.11
C CYS A 160 -8.24 -2.09 9.42
N LEU A 161 -8.58 -2.90 10.43
CA LEU A 161 -8.71 -2.50 11.83
C LEU A 161 -7.33 -2.22 12.44
N VAL A 162 -6.34 -3.05 12.11
CA VAL A 162 -4.93 -2.86 12.50
C VAL A 162 -4.08 -3.12 11.27
N ALA A 163 -3.10 -2.26 11.01
CA ALA A 163 -2.13 -2.51 9.96
C ALA A 163 -0.71 -2.16 10.41
N GLN A 164 0.26 -2.98 10.00
CA GLN A 164 1.69 -2.64 10.12
C GLN A 164 2.40 -2.83 8.79
N ASN A 165 3.58 -2.23 8.63
CA ASN A 165 4.41 -2.51 7.46
C ASN A 165 4.79 -4.00 7.39
N GLY A 166 4.98 -4.52 6.17
CA GLY A 166 5.24 -5.93 5.91
C GLY A 166 6.70 -6.20 5.55
N GLY A 167 6.88 -6.85 4.40
CA GLY A 167 8.18 -7.29 3.91
C GLY A 167 9.07 -6.16 3.39
N TYR A 168 10.33 -6.51 3.13
CA TYR A 168 11.36 -5.62 2.60
C TYR A 168 11.10 -5.23 1.14
N PHE A 169 11.73 -4.13 0.73
CA PHE A 169 11.67 -3.62 -0.63
C PHE A 169 12.94 -2.87 -1.01
N ASP A 170 13.16 -2.68 -2.31
CA ASP A 170 14.24 -1.86 -2.81
C ASP A 170 13.86 -0.37 -2.69
N MET A 171 14.63 0.40 -1.92
CA MET A 171 14.35 1.83 -1.70
C MET A 171 14.57 2.71 -2.94
N GLY A 172 15.38 2.25 -3.90
CA GLY A 172 15.67 2.96 -5.14
C GLY A 172 14.61 2.68 -6.22
N THR A 173 14.18 1.43 -6.37
CA THR A 173 13.24 1.03 -7.43
C THR A 173 11.80 0.90 -6.96
N GLY A 174 11.55 0.62 -5.68
CA GLY A 174 10.24 0.27 -5.15
C GLY A 174 9.84 -1.20 -5.34
N GLU A 175 10.75 -2.05 -5.82
CA GLU A 175 10.50 -3.47 -6.01
C GLU A 175 10.24 -4.21 -4.68
N CYS A 176 9.15 -4.99 -4.61
CA CYS A 176 8.88 -5.91 -3.50
C CYS A 176 9.91 -7.06 -3.47
N LEU A 177 10.47 -7.35 -2.29
CA LEU A 177 11.48 -8.39 -2.11
C LEU A 177 10.94 -9.63 -1.41
N GLY A 178 11.53 -10.79 -1.71
CA GLY A 178 11.12 -12.09 -1.17
C GLY A 178 9.85 -12.66 -1.79
N ASN A 179 9.31 -13.70 -1.17
CA ASN A 179 8.03 -14.29 -1.56
C ASN A 179 6.87 -13.45 -1.03
N VAL A 180 5.88 -13.22 -1.88
CA VAL A 180 4.63 -12.52 -1.53
C VAL A 180 3.44 -13.29 -2.11
N VAL A 181 2.54 -13.72 -1.23
CA VAL A 181 1.21 -14.24 -1.58
C VAL A 181 0.18 -13.37 -0.87
N SER A 182 -0.77 -12.84 -1.63
CA SER A 182 -1.82 -11.94 -1.16
C SER A 182 -3.17 -12.55 -1.53
N ASP A 183 -3.96 -12.92 -0.52
CA ASP A 183 -5.31 -13.50 -0.68
C ASP A 183 -5.36 -14.68 -1.67
N GLY A 184 -4.38 -15.59 -1.56
CA GLY A 184 -4.24 -16.78 -2.41
C GLY A 184 -3.60 -16.54 -3.77
N LYS A 185 -3.29 -15.28 -4.13
CA LYS A 185 -2.59 -14.94 -5.37
C LYS A 185 -1.09 -14.84 -5.11
N LEU A 186 -0.30 -15.64 -5.84
CA LEU A 186 1.15 -15.48 -5.88
C LEU A 186 1.52 -14.17 -6.59
N VAL A 187 1.97 -13.18 -5.82
CA VAL A 187 2.35 -11.84 -6.30
C VAL A 187 3.82 -11.82 -6.71
N LYS A 188 4.68 -12.42 -5.89
CA LYS A 188 6.14 -12.48 -6.12
C LYS A 188 6.67 -13.83 -5.68
N ASN A 189 7.39 -14.48 -6.58
CA ASN A 189 8.24 -15.62 -6.28
C ASN A 189 9.70 -15.15 -6.24
N SER A 190 10.40 -15.47 -5.15
CA SER A 190 11.81 -15.14 -4.95
C SER A 190 12.78 -16.10 -5.63
N GLY A 191 12.31 -17.23 -6.18
CA GLY A 191 13.14 -18.25 -6.83
C GLY A 191 13.98 -19.04 -5.82
N GLY A 192 13.43 -19.32 -4.64
CA GLY A 192 14.10 -20.11 -3.60
C GLY A 192 15.16 -19.34 -2.79
N LEU A 193 15.07 -18.01 -2.75
CA LEU A 193 15.92 -17.17 -1.91
C LEU A 193 15.62 -17.42 -0.42
N GLN A 194 16.68 -17.62 0.36
CA GLN A 194 16.57 -18.12 1.73
C GLN A 194 16.56 -16.99 2.77
N ASN A 195 15.41 -16.37 2.93
CA ASN A 195 15.11 -15.50 4.07
C ASN A 195 14.00 -16.10 4.93
N ALA A 196 13.86 -15.61 6.16
CA ALA A 196 12.79 -16.02 7.05
C ALA A 196 11.42 -15.66 6.48
N GLN A 197 10.46 -16.58 6.52
CA GLN A 197 9.13 -16.43 5.93
C GLN A 197 8.05 -16.69 6.97
N PHE A 198 6.93 -16.00 6.80
CA PHE A 198 5.69 -16.27 7.50
C PHE A 198 4.57 -16.39 6.47
N GLY A 199 3.77 -17.44 6.59
CA GLY A 199 2.58 -17.61 5.77
C GLY A 199 1.49 -18.41 6.45
N ILE A 200 0.29 -18.35 5.88
CA ILE A 200 -0.86 -19.15 6.27
C ILE A 200 -1.28 -19.98 5.06
N ARG A 201 -1.41 -21.29 5.25
CA ARG A 201 -1.91 -22.22 4.24
C ARG A 201 -3.45 -22.25 4.22
N LYS A 202 -4.02 -22.80 3.15
CA LYS A 202 -5.47 -22.85 2.91
C LYS A 202 -6.25 -23.56 4.02
N ASP A 203 -5.64 -24.52 4.70
CA ASP A 203 -6.23 -25.23 5.85
C ASP A 203 -6.11 -24.45 7.18
N GLY A 204 -5.53 -23.25 7.19
CA GLY A 204 -5.28 -22.48 8.40
C GLY A 204 -3.96 -22.81 9.11
N THR A 205 -3.11 -23.66 8.55
CA THR A 205 -1.78 -23.91 9.11
C THR A 205 -0.90 -22.68 8.93
N MET A 206 -0.41 -22.11 10.04
CA MET A 206 0.63 -21.09 10.02
C MET A 206 2.00 -21.74 9.83
N VAL A 207 2.86 -21.13 9.02
CA VAL A 207 4.19 -21.63 8.68
C VAL A 207 5.22 -20.52 8.93
N PHE A 208 6.27 -20.85 9.67
CA PHE A 208 7.39 -19.95 9.99
C PHE A 208 8.73 -20.60 9.64
N GLY A 209 9.64 -19.87 9.02
CA GLY A 209 11.02 -20.33 8.80
C GLY A 209 11.46 -20.26 7.34
N TYR A 210 12.24 -21.24 6.89
CA TYR A 210 12.85 -21.25 5.56
C TYR A 210 12.13 -22.23 4.63
N LEU A 211 11.68 -21.72 3.49
CA LEU A 211 10.93 -22.48 2.49
C LEU A 211 11.74 -22.63 1.20
N SER A 212 11.65 -23.81 0.60
CA SER A 212 12.09 -24.02 -0.77
C SER A 212 11.08 -23.41 -1.75
N GLU A 213 11.47 -23.25 -3.01
CA GLU A 213 10.53 -22.82 -4.05
C GLU A 213 9.40 -23.84 -4.25
N GLU A 214 9.69 -25.13 -4.09
CA GLU A 214 8.69 -26.20 -4.17
C GLU A 214 7.65 -26.08 -3.04
N ASP A 215 8.09 -25.77 -1.81
CA ASP A 215 7.17 -25.55 -0.68
C ASP A 215 6.20 -24.39 -0.94
N VAL A 216 6.69 -23.31 -1.57
CA VAL A 216 5.90 -22.11 -1.88
C VAL A 216 4.89 -22.38 -3.01
N LEU A 217 5.26 -23.23 -3.97
CA LEU A 217 4.44 -23.56 -5.14
C LEU A 217 3.54 -24.79 -4.94
N ASP A 218 3.50 -25.34 -3.73
CA ASP A 218 2.64 -26.47 -3.38
C ASP A 218 1.17 -26.16 -3.68
N GLN A 219 0.53 -27.00 -4.48
CA GLN A 219 -0.88 -26.88 -4.87
C GLN A 219 -1.82 -27.71 -4.02
N ALA A 220 -1.31 -28.68 -3.24
CA ALA A 220 -2.14 -29.55 -2.42
C ALA A 220 -2.74 -28.78 -1.23
N ASN A 221 -1.92 -27.98 -0.55
CA ASN A 221 -2.35 -27.07 0.50
C ASN A 221 -1.66 -25.71 0.32
N PRO A 222 -2.11 -24.90 -0.67
CA PRO A 222 -1.39 -23.69 -1.07
C PRO A 222 -1.41 -22.63 0.02
N PHE A 223 -0.42 -21.74 -0.03
CA PHE A 223 -0.44 -20.52 0.77
C PHE A 223 -1.58 -19.60 0.33
N VAL A 224 -2.32 -19.08 1.32
CA VAL A 224 -3.28 -17.98 1.12
C VAL A 224 -2.67 -16.63 1.48
N GLN A 225 -1.72 -16.62 2.41
CA GLN A 225 -0.93 -15.44 2.76
C GLN A 225 0.53 -15.86 2.88
N LEU A 226 1.46 -15.05 2.37
CA LEU A 226 2.90 -15.29 2.53
C LEU A 226 3.65 -13.97 2.41
N VAL A 227 4.62 -13.76 3.31
CA VAL A 227 5.52 -12.63 3.28
C VAL A 227 6.89 -13.03 3.80
N SER A 228 7.93 -12.45 3.23
CA SER A 228 9.32 -12.67 3.65
C SER A 228 9.82 -11.52 4.51
N GLY A 229 10.46 -11.88 5.62
CA GLY A 229 11.21 -10.99 6.49
C GLY A 229 12.71 -11.23 6.36
N VAL A 230 13.48 -10.84 7.38
CA VAL A 230 14.92 -11.14 7.48
C VAL A 230 15.22 -11.41 8.95
N VAL A 231 15.86 -12.54 9.24
CA VAL A 231 16.07 -13.15 10.57
C VAL A 231 14.82 -13.82 11.14
N TRP A 232 14.96 -15.11 11.43
CA TRP A 232 14.03 -15.89 12.24
C TRP A 232 14.39 -15.71 13.72
N LEU A 233 13.55 -14.99 14.46
CA LEU A 233 13.83 -14.59 15.84
C LEU A 233 13.70 -15.75 16.83
N LEU A 234 12.57 -16.46 16.74
CA LEU A 234 12.22 -17.56 17.64
C LEU A 234 11.80 -18.79 16.86
N ARG A 235 12.39 -19.93 17.21
CA ARG A 235 11.99 -21.25 16.69
C ARG A 235 11.68 -22.17 17.87
N ASP A 236 10.46 -22.67 17.93
CA ASP A 236 9.98 -23.57 18.98
C ASP A 236 10.24 -23.02 20.41
N GLY A 237 9.95 -21.73 20.61
CA GLY A 237 10.13 -21.03 21.88
C GLY A 237 11.58 -20.69 22.24
N GLU A 238 12.54 -20.94 21.35
CA GLU A 238 13.96 -20.67 21.56
C GLU A 238 14.50 -19.60 20.62
N VAL A 239 15.45 -18.78 21.11
CA VAL A 239 16.13 -17.76 20.32
C VAL A 239 16.92 -18.41 19.18
N TYR A 240 16.68 -17.92 17.95
CA TYR A 240 17.21 -18.52 16.72
C TYR A 240 18.08 -17.57 15.87
N VAL A 241 18.43 -16.40 16.42
CA VAL A 241 19.15 -15.33 15.71
C VAL A 241 20.52 -15.76 15.19
N SER A 242 21.31 -16.55 15.95
CA SER A 242 22.62 -17.02 15.48
C SER A 242 22.50 -17.98 14.29
N GLN A 243 21.50 -18.86 14.31
CA GLN A 243 21.26 -19.78 13.21
C GLN A 243 20.76 -19.04 11.98
N SER A 244 19.92 -18.02 12.15
CA SER A 244 19.54 -17.12 11.06
C SER A 244 20.72 -16.34 10.49
N GLN A 245 21.68 -15.93 11.32
CA GLN A 245 22.92 -15.32 10.82
C GLN A 245 23.66 -16.25 9.86
N MET A 246 23.72 -17.55 10.16
CA MET A 246 24.33 -18.53 9.27
C MET A 246 23.47 -18.83 8.03
N ALA A 247 22.15 -18.91 8.21
CA ALA A 247 21.21 -19.26 7.13
C ALA A 247 20.93 -18.12 6.14
N GLU A 248 21.06 -16.86 6.55
CA GLU A 248 20.63 -15.69 5.75
C GLU A 248 21.80 -14.77 5.36
N CYS A 249 22.99 -14.97 5.92
CA CYS A 249 24.21 -14.26 5.51
C CYS A 249 24.82 -14.93 4.27
N GLY A 250 25.14 -14.13 3.25
CA GLY A 250 25.88 -14.62 2.09
C GLY A 250 27.39 -14.65 2.34
N GLU A 251 28.08 -15.69 1.87
CA GLU A 251 29.55 -15.88 2.01
C GLU A 251 30.41 -14.72 1.46
N ILE A 252 29.84 -13.85 0.61
CA ILE A 252 30.53 -12.78 -0.14
C ILE A 252 30.15 -11.39 0.36
N GLN A 253 29.23 -11.30 1.32
CA GLN A 253 28.94 -10.03 1.98
C GLN A 253 29.98 -9.82 3.07
N THR A 254 30.50 -8.59 3.21
CA THR A 254 31.28 -8.24 4.40
C THR A 254 30.34 -8.42 5.59
N THR A 255 30.62 -9.44 6.41
CA THR A 255 29.83 -9.84 7.59
C THR A 255 29.44 -8.66 8.48
N GLY A 256 30.20 -7.57 8.45
CA GLY A 256 29.91 -6.33 9.17
C GLY A 256 28.57 -5.66 8.86
N THR A 257 27.94 -5.82 7.69
CA THR A 257 26.60 -5.21 7.43
C THR A 257 25.46 -5.99 8.04
N PHE A 258 25.42 -7.30 7.82
CA PHE A 258 24.40 -8.16 8.40
C PHE A 258 24.54 -8.24 9.93
N ASP A 259 25.79 -8.31 10.42
CA ASP A 259 26.07 -8.26 11.86
C ASP A 259 25.67 -6.92 12.49
N LYS A 260 25.98 -5.78 11.83
CA LYS A 260 25.47 -4.47 12.26
C LYS A 260 23.95 -4.47 12.28
N PHE A 261 23.28 -4.98 11.26
CA PHE A 261 21.82 -5.05 11.21
C PHE A 261 21.22 -5.85 12.38
N ILE A 262 21.85 -6.95 12.79
CA ILE A 262 21.41 -7.75 13.95
C ILE A 262 21.63 -6.99 15.26
N ASN A 263 22.82 -6.38 15.43
CA ASN A 263 23.28 -5.87 16.71
C ASN A 263 22.90 -4.40 16.97
N VAL A 264 22.57 -3.62 15.94
CA VAL A 264 22.18 -2.22 16.08
C VAL A 264 20.77 -2.10 16.66
N ILE A 265 20.60 -1.18 17.61
CA ILE A 265 19.27 -0.81 18.10
C ILE A 265 18.54 0.03 17.05
N SER A 266 17.26 -0.24 16.84
CA SER A 266 16.39 0.56 15.97
C SER A 266 14.93 0.28 16.29
N ALA A 267 14.01 0.93 15.57
CA ALA A 267 12.63 0.48 15.50
C ALA A 267 12.56 -0.89 14.81
N ARG A 268 11.70 -1.79 15.28
CA ARG A 268 11.58 -3.16 14.77
C ARG A 268 10.12 -3.56 14.66
N THR A 269 9.79 -4.36 13.64
CA THR A 269 8.50 -5.03 13.56
C THR A 269 8.71 -6.53 13.40
N ALA A 270 7.76 -7.31 13.90
CA ALA A 270 7.80 -8.76 13.83
C ALA A 270 6.40 -9.33 13.67
N VAL A 271 6.35 -10.57 13.20
CA VAL A 271 5.16 -11.41 13.21
C VAL A 271 5.51 -12.76 13.84
N GLY A 272 4.64 -13.25 14.69
CA GLY A 272 4.80 -14.54 15.37
C GLY A 272 3.46 -15.13 15.79
N HIS A 273 3.49 -16.17 16.63
CA HIS A 273 2.27 -16.72 17.22
C HIS A 273 2.48 -17.17 18.66
N ASP A 274 1.40 -17.20 19.43
CA ASP A 274 1.38 -17.78 20.76
C ASP A 274 1.06 -19.29 20.73
N ARG A 275 1.04 -19.92 21.91
CA ARG A 275 0.72 -21.36 22.05
C ARG A 275 -0.73 -21.69 21.69
N GLN A 276 -1.64 -20.71 21.73
CA GLN A 276 -3.04 -20.88 21.40
C GLN A 276 -3.29 -20.80 19.88
N GLY A 277 -2.26 -20.50 19.09
CA GLY A 277 -2.37 -20.35 17.65
C GLY A 277 -2.88 -18.97 17.23
N GLN A 278 -2.92 -17.99 18.14
CA GLN A 278 -3.22 -16.61 17.77
C GLN A 278 -2.00 -16.02 17.06
N LEU A 279 -2.25 -15.35 15.94
CA LEU A 279 -1.22 -14.57 15.25
C LEU A 279 -0.91 -13.33 16.09
N VAL A 280 0.36 -12.97 16.21
CA VAL A 280 0.83 -11.85 16.99
C VAL A 280 1.67 -10.93 16.12
N LEU A 281 1.20 -9.69 15.93
CA LEU A 281 1.98 -8.62 15.33
C LEU A 281 2.67 -7.83 16.43
N VAL A 282 3.94 -7.50 16.24
CA VAL A 282 4.72 -6.76 17.24
C VAL A 282 5.40 -5.57 16.59
N HIS A 283 5.19 -4.41 17.18
CA HIS A 283 5.79 -3.16 16.76
C HIS A 283 6.56 -2.55 17.94
N VAL A 284 7.83 -2.21 17.72
CA VAL A 284 8.69 -1.52 18.68
C VAL A 284 9.15 -0.20 18.09
N ASP A 285 8.83 0.89 18.79
CA ASP A 285 9.32 2.22 18.41
C ASP A 285 10.83 2.33 18.67
N GLY A 286 11.51 3.11 17.82
CA GLY A 286 12.94 3.32 17.95
C GLY A 286 13.49 4.24 16.86
N GLN A 287 14.82 4.39 16.88
CA GLN A 287 15.58 5.14 15.90
C GLN A 287 16.94 4.47 15.79
N THR A 288 17.40 4.20 14.58
CA THR A 288 18.65 3.48 14.33
C THR A 288 19.81 4.14 15.08
N GLU A 289 20.59 3.34 15.82
CA GLU A 289 21.72 3.76 16.67
C GLU A 289 21.36 4.62 17.90
N SER A 290 20.08 4.88 18.17
CA SER A 290 19.64 5.80 19.23
C SER A 290 18.63 5.16 20.20
N ARG A 291 17.52 4.61 19.71
CA ARG A 291 16.41 4.07 20.52
C ARG A 291 15.86 2.77 19.94
N GLY A 292 15.15 2.01 20.78
CA GLY A 292 14.52 0.75 20.40
C GLY A 292 15.36 -0.46 20.81
N VAL A 293 15.33 -1.50 19.99
CA VAL A 293 15.94 -2.80 20.32
C VAL A 293 16.76 -3.35 19.16
N ASN A 294 17.76 -4.15 19.49
CA ASN A 294 18.42 -5.02 18.52
C ASN A 294 17.66 -6.36 18.40
N LEU A 295 18.07 -7.24 17.49
CA LEU A 295 17.33 -8.48 17.22
C LEU A 295 17.46 -9.53 18.34
N TRP A 296 18.55 -9.51 19.10
CA TRP A 296 18.73 -10.39 20.27
C TRP A 296 17.75 -10.03 21.39
N GLU A 297 17.68 -8.75 21.72
CA GLU A 297 16.77 -8.22 22.74
C GLU A 297 15.31 -8.41 22.33
N MET A 298 15.00 -8.20 21.04
CA MET A 298 13.68 -8.48 20.50
C MET A 298 13.32 -9.97 20.68
N ALA A 299 14.21 -10.90 20.30
CA ALA A 299 13.95 -12.33 20.43
C ALA A 299 13.71 -12.73 21.90
N GLU A 300 14.57 -12.31 22.83
CA GLU A 300 14.40 -12.60 24.26
C GLU A 300 13.12 -11.97 24.84
N PHE A 301 12.79 -10.75 24.41
CA PHE A 301 11.55 -10.10 24.82
C PHE A 301 10.32 -10.88 24.34
N LEU A 302 10.28 -11.29 23.08
CA LEU A 302 9.20 -12.12 22.53
C LEU A 302 9.09 -13.47 23.23
N LYS A 303 10.22 -14.09 23.56
CA LYS A 303 10.27 -15.36 24.29
C LYS A 303 9.63 -15.23 25.66
N HIS A 304 9.97 -14.18 26.40
CA HIS A 304 9.36 -13.89 27.71
C HIS A 304 7.85 -13.59 27.62
N GLN A 305 7.36 -13.04 26.51
CA GLN A 305 5.93 -12.84 26.26
C GLN A 305 5.20 -14.13 25.82
N GLY A 306 5.90 -15.26 25.73
CA GLY A 306 5.30 -16.56 25.42
C GLY A 306 5.07 -16.82 23.93
N ILE A 307 5.73 -16.05 23.05
CA ILE A 307 5.71 -16.27 21.60
C ILE A 307 6.55 -17.51 21.28
N VAL A 308 6.02 -18.37 20.40
CA VAL A 308 6.62 -19.67 20.06
C VAL A 308 7.52 -19.56 18.84
N ASN A 309 6.96 -19.11 17.71
CA ASN A 309 7.73 -18.78 16.51
C ASN A 309 7.52 -17.32 16.15
N ALA A 310 8.58 -16.66 15.67
CA ALA A 310 8.50 -15.27 15.21
C ALA A 310 9.60 -14.94 14.21
N ILE A 311 9.29 -14.14 13.18
CA ILE A 311 10.27 -13.61 12.24
C ILE A 311 10.32 -12.07 12.33
N ASN A 312 11.48 -11.49 12.05
CA ASN A 312 11.64 -10.04 11.95
C ASN A 312 11.25 -9.55 10.54
N LEU A 313 10.53 -8.44 10.49
CA LEU A 313 10.07 -7.76 9.27
C LEU A 313 10.83 -6.45 9.08
N ASP A 314 10.40 -5.64 8.11
CA ASP A 314 11.05 -4.36 7.85
C ASP A 314 10.94 -3.39 9.05
N GLY A 315 12.00 -2.63 9.31
CA GLY A 315 12.17 -1.85 10.53
C GLY A 315 12.74 -0.47 10.27
N GLY A 316 13.35 0.14 11.28
CA GLY A 316 13.88 1.50 11.20
C GLY A 316 12.77 2.49 10.80
N GLY A 317 13.04 3.35 9.83
CA GLY A 317 12.06 4.32 9.34
C GLY A 317 10.79 3.69 8.76
N SER A 318 10.82 2.44 8.29
CA SER A 318 9.63 1.75 7.76
C SER A 318 8.65 1.31 8.85
N ALA A 319 9.12 1.18 10.10
CA ALA A 319 8.32 0.67 11.22
C ALA A 319 7.09 1.54 11.47
N THR A 320 5.93 1.04 11.10
CA THR A 320 4.67 1.80 11.09
C THR A 320 3.54 0.92 11.60
N LEU A 321 2.70 1.47 12.46
CA LEU A 321 1.49 0.87 13.01
C LEU A 321 0.33 1.85 12.81
N VAL A 322 -0.76 1.34 12.25
CA VAL A 322 -2.01 2.06 12.01
C VAL A 322 -3.12 1.32 12.75
N LEU A 323 -3.90 2.04 13.55
CA LEU A 323 -5.05 1.53 14.27
C LEU A 323 -6.30 2.26 13.75
N ASN A 324 -7.28 1.53 13.24
CA ASN A 324 -8.53 2.09 12.67
C ASN A 324 -8.28 3.24 11.67
N GLY A 325 -7.26 3.11 10.83
CA GLY A 325 -6.92 4.10 9.81
C GLY A 325 -6.17 5.34 10.32
N THR A 326 -5.80 5.41 11.59
CA THR A 326 -4.95 6.48 12.15
C THR A 326 -3.58 5.95 12.54
N LEU A 327 -2.55 6.77 12.31
CA LEU A 327 -1.18 6.46 12.71
C LEU A 327 -1.08 6.36 14.24
N ALA A 328 -0.54 5.25 14.73
CA ALA A 328 -0.38 4.95 16.16
C ALA A 328 1.10 4.85 16.58
N THR A 329 2.03 5.24 15.71
CA THR A 329 3.48 5.26 15.99
C THR A 329 3.97 6.65 16.31
N HIS A 330 5.06 6.70 17.08
CA HIS A 330 5.76 7.95 17.33
C HIS A 330 6.81 8.21 16.25
N VAL A 331 6.38 8.76 15.10
CA VAL A 331 7.30 9.19 14.04
C VAL A 331 7.99 10.48 14.47
N GLN A 332 9.29 10.43 14.78
CA GLN A 332 10.08 11.63 15.09
C GLN A 332 10.82 12.16 13.86
N GLY A 333 10.73 13.48 13.69
CA GLY A 333 11.23 14.23 12.53
C GLY A 333 10.59 15.61 12.37
N CYS A 334 9.67 16.01 13.26
CA CYS A 334 9.11 17.36 13.28
C CYS A 334 10.18 18.38 13.68
N THR A 335 10.82 19.02 12.71
CA THR A 335 11.27 20.40 12.92
C THR A 335 10.03 21.27 13.02
N SER A 336 10.08 22.35 13.81
CA SER A 336 8.93 23.12 14.32
C SER A 336 7.94 23.70 13.30
N ASN A 337 8.08 23.41 12.00
CA ASN A 337 7.19 23.85 10.93
C ASN A 337 6.80 22.77 9.90
N HIS A 338 7.14 21.48 10.10
CA HIS A 338 6.78 20.42 9.15
C HIS A 338 6.22 19.17 9.84
N ALA A 339 5.13 18.63 9.27
CA ALA A 339 4.59 17.33 9.66
C ALA A 339 5.68 16.25 9.55
N ALA A 340 5.68 15.28 10.46
CA ALA A 340 6.59 14.14 10.39
C ALA A 340 6.44 13.45 9.02
N PRO A 341 7.54 13.17 8.29
CA PRO A 341 7.45 12.51 7.00
C PRO A 341 6.88 11.11 7.17
N VAL A 342 5.84 10.82 6.40
CA VAL A 342 5.18 9.51 6.38
C VAL A 342 6.02 8.55 5.54
N SER A 343 6.37 7.41 6.11
CA SER A 343 7.14 6.38 5.42
C SER A 343 6.31 5.73 4.31
N VAL A 344 6.84 5.74 3.09
CA VAL A 344 6.28 5.01 1.95
C VAL A 344 6.93 3.63 1.89
N ILE A 345 6.12 2.60 2.04
CA ILE A 345 6.57 1.21 2.14
C ILE A 345 6.01 0.37 0.99
N SER A 346 6.34 -0.92 0.98
CA SER A 346 5.86 -1.88 0.01
C SER A 346 4.62 -2.63 0.53
N THR A 347 4.76 -3.89 0.95
CA THR A 347 3.64 -4.68 1.47
C THR A 347 3.24 -4.26 2.88
N ILE A 348 1.99 -4.51 3.25
CA ILE A 348 1.50 -4.35 4.62
C ILE A 348 0.89 -5.63 5.15
N MET A 349 0.87 -5.76 6.47
CA MET A 349 0.10 -6.75 7.21
C MET A 349 -1.19 -6.10 7.66
N CYS A 350 -2.32 -6.57 7.15
CA CYS A 350 -3.65 -6.04 7.41
C CYS A 350 -4.45 -7.01 8.26
N ILE A 351 -5.00 -6.52 9.37
CA ILE A 351 -6.00 -7.21 10.16
C ILE A 351 -7.34 -6.56 9.88
N HIS A 352 -8.32 -7.33 9.43
CA HIS A 352 -9.64 -6.85 9.04
C HIS A 352 -10.72 -7.81 9.53
N GLU A 353 -11.98 -7.37 9.49
CA GLU A 353 -13.11 -8.26 9.75
C GLU A 353 -13.19 -9.36 8.68
N PRO A 354 -13.66 -10.58 9.02
CA PRO A 354 -13.82 -11.65 8.05
C PRO A 354 -14.61 -11.20 6.82
N ALA A 355 -14.09 -11.49 5.64
CA ALA A 355 -14.84 -11.29 4.42
C ALA A 355 -16.06 -12.23 4.40
N CYS A 356 -17.19 -11.72 3.91
CA CYS A 356 -18.39 -12.53 3.73
C CYS A 356 -18.27 -13.48 2.54
N GLU A 357 -18.74 -14.70 2.75
CA GLU A 357 -18.86 -15.69 1.69
C GLU A 357 -20.35 -16.03 1.47
N PRO A 358 -20.92 -15.71 0.30
CA PRO A 358 -20.32 -14.96 -0.83
C PRO A 358 -20.21 -13.45 -0.56
N ALA A 359 -19.32 -12.81 -1.33
CA ALA A 359 -19.00 -11.40 -1.18
C ALA A 359 -20.23 -10.50 -1.32
N ASP A 360 -20.32 -9.47 -0.48
CA ASP A 360 -21.37 -8.44 -0.48
C ASP A 360 -22.80 -8.95 -0.17
N CYS A 361 -22.98 -10.22 0.20
CA CYS A 361 -24.30 -10.78 0.56
C CYS A 361 -25.39 -10.46 -0.48
N SER A 362 -24.99 -10.46 -1.77
CA SER A 362 -25.81 -10.07 -2.92
C SER A 362 -26.46 -8.69 -2.84
N GLY A 363 -25.97 -7.80 -1.96
CA GLY A 363 -26.57 -6.49 -1.68
C GLY A 363 -27.85 -6.54 -0.86
N HIS A 364 -28.20 -7.72 -0.32
CA HIS A 364 -29.47 -8.00 0.36
C HIS A 364 -29.28 -8.49 1.81
N GLY A 365 -28.06 -8.40 2.33
CA GLY A 365 -27.73 -8.80 3.69
C GLY A 365 -26.58 -8.01 4.28
N ASN A 366 -26.50 -8.07 5.60
CA ASN A 366 -25.37 -7.56 6.37
C ASN A 366 -24.35 -8.68 6.57
N CYS A 367 -23.07 -8.32 6.47
CA CYS A 367 -21.99 -9.23 6.81
C CYS A 367 -21.76 -9.23 8.32
N VAL A 368 -21.92 -10.39 8.96
CA VAL A 368 -21.64 -10.57 10.40
C VAL A 368 -20.74 -11.78 10.55
N GLU A 369 -19.54 -11.56 11.10
CA GLU A 369 -18.53 -12.62 11.31
C GLU A 369 -18.17 -13.45 10.05
N GLY A 370 -18.38 -12.88 8.85
CA GLY A 370 -18.14 -13.56 7.57
C GLY A 370 -19.31 -14.38 7.04
N GLU A 371 -20.46 -14.35 7.73
CA GLU A 371 -21.72 -14.90 7.27
C GLU A 371 -22.70 -13.79 6.86
N CYS A 372 -23.51 -14.09 5.84
CA CYS A 372 -24.52 -13.17 5.35
C CYS A 372 -25.82 -13.30 6.14
N HIS A 373 -26.21 -12.22 6.81
CA HIS A 373 -27.50 -12.08 7.47
C HIS A 373 -28.41 -11.20 6.62
N CYS A 374 -29.40 -11.80 5.97
CA CYS A 374 -30.29 -11.09 5.07
C CYS A 374 -31.10 -10.01 5.81
N THR A 375 -31.16 -8.80 5.25
CA THR A 375 -31.77 -7.63 5.90
C THR A 375 -33.27 -7.57 5.75
N GLU A 376 -33.83 -8.31 4.78
CA GLU A 376 -35.26 -8.31 4.48
C GLU A 376 -35.80 -9.76 4.47
N ASP A 377 -37.03 -9.96 4.97
CA ASP A 377 -37.61 -11.30 5.21
C ASP A 377 -37.82 -12.14 3.94
N PHE A 378 -37.75 -11.49 2.77
CA PHE A 378 -37.91 -12.10 1.46
C PHE A 378 -36.60 -12.52 0.80
N TRP A 379 -35.44 -12.26 1.40
CA TRP A 379 -34.18 -12.82 0.91
C TRP A 379 -33.73 -13.96 1.81
N ARG A 380 -33.42 -15.09 1.18
CA ARG A 380 -32.97 -16.31 1.84
C ARG A 380 -31.76 -16.87 1.10
N GLY A 381 -31.24 -17.96 1.67
CA GLY A 381 -30.04 -18.61 1.18
C GLY A 381 -28.77 -18.00 1.79
N PRO A 382 -27.66 -18.73 1.71
CA PRO A 382 -26.38 -18.33 2.31
C PRO A 382 -25.81 -17.05 1.69
N ALA A 383 -26.29 -16.66 0.51
CA ALA A 383 -25.86 -15.47 -0.22
C ALA A 383 -26.87 -14.32 -0.17
N CYS A 384 -28.04 -14.51 0.47
CA CYS A 384 -29.19 -13.61 0.33
C CYS A 384 -29.61 -13.37 -1.13
N ASP A 385 -29.45 -14.37 -1.99
CA ASP A 385 -29.74 -14.32 -3.43
C ASP A 385 -31.08 -15.00 -3.80
N ILE A 386 -31.70 -15.71 -2.86
CA ILE A 386 -32.97 -16.41 -3.09
C ILE A 386 -34.12 -15.50 -2.65
N LEU A 387 -34.89 -15.02 -3.63
CA LEU A 387 -36.13 -14.30 -3.36
C LEU A 387 -37.22 -15.29 -2.91
N ASP A 388 -37.58 -15.24 -1.63
CA ASP A 388 -38.68 -15.96 -1.01
C ASP A 388 -39.84 -15.01 -0.68
N CYS A 389 -40.75 -14.86 -1.63
CA CYS A 389 -41.93 -14.02 -1.46
C CYS A 389 -43.05 -14.68 -0.61
N GLY A 390 -42.78 -15.81 0.05
CA GLY A 390 -43.78 -16.55 0.82
C GLY A 390 -44.98 -16.95 -0.05
N PRO A 391 -46.24 -16.76 0.41
CA PRO A 391 -47.43 -17.16 -0.35
C PRO A 391 -47.65 -16.33 -1.63
N SER A 392 -46.94 -15.20 -1.78
CA SER A 392 -47.03 -14.33 -2.94
C SER A 392 -46.11 -14.88 -4.03
N ASN A 393 -46.65 -15.64 -4.97
CA ASN A 393 -45.89 -16.26 -6.05
C ASN A 393 -45.17 -15.19 -6.93
N CYS A 394 -43.88 -14.96 -6.70
CA CYS A 394 -43.05 -14.03 -7.49
C CYS A 394 -42.50 -14.64 -8.78
N SER A 395 -42.96 -15.83 -9.16
CA SER A 395 -42.53 -16.50 -10.41
C SER A 395 -43.19 -15.81 -11.61
N LEU A 396 -42.45 -14.93 -12.28
CA LEU A 396 -42.59 -14.57 -13.69
C LEU A 396 -44.03 -14.27 -14.18
N HIS A 397 -44.29 -12.97 -14.39
CA HIS A 397 -45.53 -12.34 -14.88
C HIS A 397 -46.65 -12.12 -13.85
N ALA A 398 -46.90 -10.82 -13.60
CA ALA A 398 -48.14 -10.17 -13.16
C ALA A 398 -49.05 -10.92 -12.18
N LEU A 399 -49.35 -10.28 -11.05
CA LEU A 399 -50.71 -9.99 -10.57
C LEU A 399 -50.62 -9.24 -9.23
N THR A 400 -50.88 -7.93 -9.25
CA THR A 400 -51.20 -7.19 -8.04
C THR A 400 -52.64 -7.53 -7.64
N MET A 401 -52.82 -8.15 -6.49
CA MET A 401 -54.13 -8.23 -5.84
C MET A 401 -53.98 -7.89 -4.35
N THR A 402 -54.63 -6.77 -4.01
CA THR A 402 -55.16 -6.36 -2.70
C THR A 402 -54.14 -6.33 -1.56
N ASP A 403 -53.63 -5.17 -1.12
CA ASP A 403 -54.43 -4.12 -0.50
C ASP A 403 -53.66 -2.77 -0.38
N PHE A 404 -54.40 -1.66 -0.53
CA PHE A 404 -54.10 -0.30 -0.06
C PHE A 404 -52.74 0.34 -0.40
N PHE A 405 -52.64 0.98 -1.58
CA PHE A 405 -52.48 2.44 -1.67
C PHE A 405 -52.56 2.90 -3.13
N VAL A 406 -53.40 3.89 -3.40
CA VAL A 406 -53.58 4.52 -4.71
C VAL A 406 -52.34 5.36 -5.03
N ILE A 407 -51.60 4.99 -6.08
CA ILE A 407 -50.85 5.97 -6.87
C ILE A 407 -51.37 5.85 -8.31
N ASN A 408 -52.38 6.67 -8.60
CA ASN A 408 -52.73 7.05 -9.96
C ASN A 408 -51.50 7.69 -10.60
N SER A 409 -50.99 7.11 -11.70
CA SER A 409 -50.53 7.78 -12.91
C SER A 409 -49.68 6.80 -13.74
N LEU A 410 -50.31 5.84 -14.42
CA LEU A 410 -49.67 5.17 -15.55
C LEU A 410 -50.18 5.85 -16.82
N GLU A 411 -49.41 6.80 -17.36
CA GLU A 411 -49.72 7.39 -18.66
C GLU A 411 -49.62 6.31 -19.75
N CYS A 412 -50.66 6.19 -20.59
CA CYS A 412 -50.67 5.19 -21.64
C CYS A 412 -49.65 5.47 -22.76
N PRO A 413 -49.00 4.42 -23.32
CA PRO A 413 -48.13 4.56 -24.48
C PRO A 413 -48.85 5.21 -25.67
N MET A 414 -48.12 5.95 -26.51
CA MET A 414 -48.70 6.63 -27.68
C MET A 414 -49.51 5.66 -28.55
N GLY A 415 -50.77 6.02 -28.83
CA GLY A 415 -51.70 5.21 -29.61
C GLY A 415 -52.65 4.34 -28.79
N TRP A 416 -52.62 4.41 -27.46
CA TRP A 416 -53.50 3.66 -26.56
C TRP A 416 -54.17 4.57 -25.50
N TYR A 417 -55.41 4.25 -25.12
CA TYR A 417 -56.21 5.03 -24.17
C TYR A 417 -57.12 4.13 -23.30
N GLY A 418 -57.69 4.72 -22.25
CA GLY A 418 -58.63 4.05 -21.34
C GLY A 418 -57.95 3.27 -20.20
N PRO A 419 -58.74 2.67 -19.28
CA PRO A 419 -58.20 2.00 -18.11
C PRO A 419 -57.24 0.87 -18.51
N ASN A 420 -56.03 0.88 -17.92
CA ASN A 420 -54.92 -0.04 -18.24
C ASN A 420 -54.48 -0.04 -19.71
N CYS A 421 -54.74 1.03 -20.48
CA CYS A 421 -54.25 1.22 -21.84
C CYS A 421 -54.67 0.12 -22.82
N GLN A 422 -55.83 -0.50 -22.61
CA GLN A 422 -56.28 -1.64 -23.39
C GLN A 422 -56.98 -1.27 -24.71
N LYS A 423 -57.30 0.01 -24.93
CA LYS A 423 -57.99 0.48 -26.14
C LYS A 423 -57.03 1.20 -27.07
N ARG A 424 -57.03 0.86 -28.36
CA ARG A 424 -56.26 1.57 -29.39
C ARG A 424 -56.97 2.82 -29.86
N CYS A 425 -56.22 3.91 -30.04
CA CYS A 425 -56.71 5.12 -30.70
C CYS A 425 -57.20 4.79 -32.13
N ALA A 426 -58.43 5.19 -32.45
CA ALA A 426 -59.03 4.98 -33.77
C ALA A 426 -59.06 6.29 -34.57
N CYS A 427 -57.92 6.96 -34.69
CA CYS A 427 -57.77 8.20 -35.45
C CYS A 427 -57.31 7.92 -36.88
N GLU A 428 -57.81 8.70 -37.83
CA GLU A 428 -57.39 8.63 -39.22
C GLU A 428 -55.88 8.93 -39.33
N HIS A 429 -55.15 8.13 -40.11
CA HIS A 429 -53.69 8.27 -40.33
C HIS A 429 -52.76 8.06 -39.12
N MET A 430 -53.17 7.27 -38.11
CA MET A 430 -52.31 6.88 -36.97
C MET A 430 -51.87 8.05 -36.08
N CYS A 431 -52.62 9.16 -36.06
CA CYS A 431 -52.37 10.28 -35.17
C CYS A 431 -52.58 9.89 -33.69
N PRO A 432 -51.79 10.45 -32.75
CA PRO A 432 -51.96 10.22 -31.32
C PRO A 432 -53.29 10.82 -30.83
N CYS A 433 -54.01 10.09 -29.99
CA CYS A 433 -55.26 10.53 -29.35
C CYS A 433 -55.05 10.86 -27.87
N ASP A 434 -56.01 11.55 -27.28
CA ASP A 434 -56.05 11.83 -25.85
C ASP A 434 -56.00 10.54 -25.01
N ARG A 435 -55.12 10.48 -24.01
CA ARG A 435 -54.76 9.24 -23.30
C ARG A 435 -55.84 8.76 -22.32
N GLU A 436 -56.76 9.62 -21.92
CA GLU A 436 -57.88 9.27 -21.04
C GLU A 436 -59.17 9.00 -21.83
N THR A 437 -59.48 9.86 -22.79
CA THR A 437 -60.77 9.88 -23.49
C THR A 437 -60.73 9.23 -24.87
N GLY A 438 -59.56 9.10 -25.48
CA GLY A 438 -59.41 8.55 -26.83
C GLY A 438 -59.72 9.53 -27.95
N ASN A 439 -59.87 10.83 -27.65
CA ASN A 439 -60.26 11.85 -28.61
C ASN A 439 -59.12 12.22 -29.56
N CYS A 440 -59.40 12.35 -30.86
CA CYS A 440 -58.40 12.62 -31.90
C CYS A 440 -58.13 14.12 -32.13
N ASN A 441 -58.91 15.01 -31.50
CA ASN A 441 -58.80 16.46 -31.68
C ASN A 441 -57.89 17.09 -30.61
N VAL A 442 -56.64 16.63 -30.53
CA VAL A 442 -55.65 17.13 -29.56
C VAL A 442 -54.63 17.98 -30.30
N THR A 443 -54.69 19.29 -30.10
CA THR A 443 -53.68 20.23 -30.58
C THR A 443 -52.44 20.07 -29.71
N TYR A 444 -51.46 19.27 -30.13
CA TYR A 444 -50.19 19.16 -29.41
C TYR A 444 -49.40 20.46 -29.57
N GLU A 445 -49.29 21.25 -28.49
CA GLU A 445 -48.19 22.22 -28.38
C GLU A 445 -46.87 21.44 -28.34
N LEU A 446 -45.99 21.78 -29.28
CA LEU A 446 -44.67 21.17 -29.45
C LEU A 446 -43.75 21.55 -28.27
N LEU A 447 -43.78 20.78 -27.19
CA LEU A 447 -42.84 20.92 -26.07
C LEU A 447 -41.62 20.01 -26.25
N LYS A 448 -40.53 20.68 -26.65
CA LYS A 448 -39.12 20.54 -26.23
C LYS A 448 -38.54 19.14 -25.93
N PRO A 449 -37.48 18.71 -26.65
CA PRO A 449 -36.63 17.59 -26.23
C PRO A 449 -35.72 17.93 -25.02
N PRO A 450 -35.24 16.93 -24.26
CA PRO A 450 -34.41 17.08 -23.05
C PRO A 450 -32.99 17.62 -23.37
N PRO A 451 -32.24 18.12 -22.37
CA PRO A 451 -31.00 18.85 -22.60
C PRO A 451 -29.87 17.88 -22.95
N VAL A 452 -29.63 17.67 -24.25
CA VAL A 452 -28.38 17.12 -24.77
C VAL A 452 -27.53 18.27 -25.30
N THR A 453 -27.08 19.18 -24.42
CA THR A 453 -26.22 20.30 -24.83
C THR A 453 -25.22 20.70 -23.74
N MET A 454 -24.30 19.80 -23.39
CA MET A 454 -22.94 20.26 -23.04
C MET A 454 -21.95 19.96 -24.16
N LEU A 455 -22.08 18.84 -24.87
CA LEU A 455 -21.16 18.52 -25.97
C LEU A 455 -21.39 19.42 -27.21
N LEU A 456 -22.65 19.72 -27.55
CA LEU A 456 -22.97 20.55 -28.71
C LEU A 456 -22.65 22.05 -28.51
N MET A 457 -22.74 22.53 -27.27
CA MET A 457 -22.42 23.91 -26.92
C MET A 457 -20.90 24.16 -26.98
N TRP A 458 -20.09 23.15 -26.64
CA TRP A 458 -18.64 23.17 -26.82
C TRP A 458 -18.23 23.10 -28.31
N ILE A 459 -18.92 22.29 -29.11
CA ILE A 459 -18.66 22.18 -30.56
C ILE A 459 -18.96 23.50 -31.29
N LEU A 460 -19.99 24.25 -30.87
CA LEU A 460 -20.31 25.56 -31.46
C LEU A 460 -19.39 26.69 -30.96
N LEU A 461 -18.89 26.63 -29.73
CA LEU A 461 -17.91 27.59 -29.19
C LEU A 461 -16.53 27.46 -29.85
N LEU A 462 -16.17 26.27 -30.33
CA LEU A 462 -14.93 26.00 -31.07
C LEU A 462 -15.00 26.37 -32.56
N SER A 463 -16.17 26.81 -33.05
CA SER A 463 -16.39 27.10 -34.48
C SER A 463 -16.22 28.57 -34.86
N ASP A 464 -15.84 29.46 -33.94
CA ASP A 464 -15.53 30.85 -34.25
C ASP A 464 -14.02 31.09 -34.31
N ARG A 465 -13.54 31.43 -35.51
CA ARG A 465 -12.12 31.65 -35.86
C ARG A 465 -11.45 32.67 -34.94
N LYS A 466 -12.21 33.64 -34.42
CA LYS A 466 -11.71 34.67 -33.52
C LYS A 466 -11.37 34.13 -32.12
N THR A 467 -12.16 33.20 -31.61
CA THR A 467 -11.99 32.61 -30.28
C THR A 467 -10.77 31.69 -30.23
N TRP A 468 -10.51 30.96 -31.31
CA TRP A 468 -9.33 30.09 -31.42
C TRP A 468 -8.03 30.88 -31.50
N ILE A 469 -8.02 32.00 -32.24
CA ILE A 469 -6.87 32.92 -32.29
C ILE A 469 -6.63 33.55 -30.92
N PHE A 470 -7.69 33.98 -30.22
CA PHE A 470 -7.56 34.56 -28.90
C PHE A 470 -6.97 33.57 -27.88
N MET A 471 -7.50 32.34 -27.82
CA MET A 471 -7.01 31.31 -26.89
C MET A 471 -5.58 30.88 -27.18
N THR A 472 -5.20 30.75 -28.46
CA THR A 472 -3.82 30.41 -28.84
C THR A 472 -2.85 31.55 -28.54
N SER A 473 -3.24 32.82 -28.72
CA SER A 473 -2.43 33.96 -28.31
C SER A 473 -2.25 34.06 -26.79
N VAL A 474 -3.29 33.80 -26.00
CA VAL A 474 -3.21 33.79 -24.53
C VAL A 474 -2.30 32.66 -24.04
N LEU A 475 -2.44 31.45 -24.58
CA LEU A 475 -1.58 30.32 -24.23
C LEU A 475 -0.11 30.55 -24.62
N ALA A 476 0.15 31.14 -25.78
CA ALA A 476 1.50 31.50 -26.20
C ALA A 476 2.12 32.55 -25.26
N LEU A 477 1.35 33.55 -24.84
CA LEU A 477 1.81 34.56 -23.89
C LEU A 477 2.15 33.95 -22.52
N LEU A 478 1.31 33.05 -22.00
CA LEU A 478 1.57 32.35 -20.74
C LEU A 478 2.82 31.47 -20.80
N LEU A 479 3.09 30.87 -21.96
CA LEU A 479 4.28 30.05 -22.17
C LEU A 479 5.56 30.90 -22.24
N VAL A 480 5.48 32.10 -22.84
CA VAL A 480 6.58 33.08 -22.82
C VAL A 480 6.83 33.58 -21.39
N ILE A 481 5.79 33.89 -20.62
CA ILE A 481 5.94 34.32 -19.22
C ILE A 481 6.58 33.20 -18.37
N SER A 482 6.14 31.95 -18.54
CA SER A 482 6.70 30.79 -17.83
C SER A 482 8.17 30.54 -18.17
N THR A 483 8.52 30.63 -19.46
CA THR A 483 9.92 30.47 -19.90
C THR A 483 10.80 31.60 -19.40
N MET A 484 10.33 32.86 -19.40
CA MET A 484 11.05 33.98 -18.81
C MET A 484 11.25 33.82 -17.30
N GLY A 485 10.24 33.34 -16.58
CA GLY A 485 10.33 33.04 -15.14
C GLY A 485 11.37 31.97 -14.82
N ASN A 486 11.36 30.87 -15.59
CA ASN A 486 12.33 29.78 -15.42
C ASN A 486 13.76 30.19 -15.78
N VAL A 487 13.96 31.02 -16.81
CA VAL A 487 15.28 31.58 -17.15
C VAL A 487 15.76 32.54 -16.05
N GLY A 488 14.88 33.35 -15.47
CA GLY A 488 15.20 34.23 -14.34
C GLY A 488 15.66 33.45 -13.09
N LEU A 489 14.96 32.37 -12.75
CA LEU A 489 15.35 31.45 -11.66
C LEU A 489 16.72 30.81 -11.92
N PHE A 490 16.98 30.38 -13.16
CA PHE A 490 18.25 29.75 -13.53
C PHE A 490 19.43 30.72 -13.47
N LEU A 491 19.23 31.99 -13.86
CA LEU A 491 20.28 33.02 -13.78
C LEU A 491 20.56 33.43 -12.33
N LYS A 492 19.54 33.48 -11.46
CA LYS A 492 19.70 33.74 -10.02
C LYS A 492 20.49 32.64 -9.32
N ALA A 493 20.17 31.37 -9.62
CA ALA A 493 20.89 30.20 -9.10
C ALA A 493 22.36 30.09 -9.59
N ARG A 494 22.71 30.78 -10.68
CA ARG A 494 24.10 30.86 -11.18
C ARG A 494 24.88 32.01 -10.56
N SER A 495 24.21 33.08 -10.12
CA SER A 495 24.82 34.20 -9.39
C SER A 495 25.22 33.78 -7.97
N GLU A 496 24.38 33.01 -7.28
CA GLU A 496 24.66 32.52 -5.92
C GLU A 496 25.80 31.49 -5.89
N ARG A 497 25.98 30.69 -6.95
CA ARG A 497 27.09 29.71 -7.06
C ARG A 497 28.47 30.31 -7.33
N ARG A 498 28.59 31.61 -7.63
CA ARG A 498 29.90 32.26 -7.87
C ARG A 498 30.57 32.81 -6.61
N HIS A 499 29.92 32.79 -5.45
CA HIS A 499 30.46 33.39 -4.22
C HIS A 499 31.11 32.42 -3.22
N GLU A 500 31.11 31.11 -3.47
CA GLU A 500 31.72 30.08 -2.58
C GLU A 500 32.89 29.33 -3.25
N SER A 501 33.94 30.06 -3.61
CA SER A 501 35.24 29.46 -3.92
C SER A 501 36.34 30.23 -3.19
N GLY A 502 36.50 29.93 -1.88
CA GLY A 502 37.59 30.42 -1.05
C GLY A 502 38.24 29.28 -0.26
N ASN A 503 39.37 28.80 -0.79
CA ASN A 503 40.48 28.04 -0.17
C ASN A 503 40.27 27.38 1.22
N TYR A 504 40.24 26.04 1.25
CA TYR A 504 40.54 25.26 2.45
C TYR A 504 42.05 24.90 2.48
N LEU A 505 42.77 25.42 3.48
CA LEU A 505 44.17 25.09 3.76
C LEU A 505 44.23 23.99 4.84
N TYR A 506 44.94 22.90 4.56
CA TYR A 506 45.08 21.73 5.44
C TYR A 506 46.13 22.01 6.52
N HIS A 507 45.78 21.81 7.81
CA HIS A 507 46.76 21.78 8.92
C HIS A 507 46.81 20.37 9.54
N PRO A 508 47.99 19.72 9.61
CA PRO A 508 48.13 18.42 10.25
C PRO A 508 48.25 18.57 11.78
N LEU A 509 47.48 17.77 12.51
CA LEU A 509 47.51 17.70 13.97
C LEU A 509 48.78 16.97 14.44
N ARG A 510 49.66 17.70 15.13
CA ARG A 510 50.66 17.14 16.03
C ARG A 510 50.18 17.32 17.47
N GLU A 511 50.40 16.27 18.25
CA GLU A 511 50.19 16.13 19.69
C GLU A 511 50.58 17.36 20.50
N MET A 512 49.86 17.65 21.59
CA MET A 512 50.45 18.09 22.85
C MET A 512 49.44 18.11 24.02
N ASN A 513 49.78 17.33 25.05
CA ASN A 513 49.30 17.47 26.43
C ASN A 513 49.41 18.92 26.94
N GLY A 514 48.49 19.35 27.82
CA GLY A 514 48.73 20.55 28.63
C GLY A 514 47.52 21.01 29.45
N LYS A 515 47.67 20.97 30.78
CA LYS A 515 46.74 21.36 31.84
C LYS A 515 46.41 22.87 31.92
N ALA A 516 45.20 23.12 32.42
CA ALA A 516 44.77 24.13 33.42
C ALA A 516 44.87 25.64 33.11
N SER A 517 43.75 26.34 33.26
CA SER A 517 43.49 27.32 34.36
C SER A 517 42.36 28.30 33.98
N HIS A 518 41.37 28.45 34.89
CA HIS A 518 40.59 29.64 35.32
C HIS A 518 40.36 30.81 34.31
N THR A 519 39.20 31.49 34.21
CA THR A 519 38.34 32.03 35.28
C THR A 519 37.03 32.64 34.68
N SER A 520 35.89 32.37 35.36
CA SER A 520 34.73 33.24 35.74
C SER A 520 34.01 34.18 34.74
N THR A 521 32.71 33.94 34.47
CA THR A 521 31.46 34.60 35.00
C THR A 521 30.86 35.62 34.01
N SER A 522 29.55 35.80 33.78
CA SER A 522 28.31 35.51 34.52
C SER A 522 27.05 35.56 33.64
N ALA A 523 25.96 34.96 34.15
CA ALA A 523 24.54 35.38 34.06
C ALA A 523 23.77 35.08 32.75
N ALA A 524 22.50 34.65 32.74
CA ALA A 524 21.55 34.23 33.78
C ALA A 524 20.33 33.64 33.04
N CYS A 525 19.66 32.64 33.61
CA CYS A 525 18.22 32.44 33.42
C CYS A 525 17.62 32.23 34.81
N GLU A 526 16.86 33.22 35.24
CA GLU A 526 16.10 33.22 36.49
C GLU A 526 14.97 32.18 36.44
N THR A 527 14.84 31.46 37.53
CA THR A 527 13.66 30.69 37.94
C THR A 527 12.84 31.55 38.89
N GLU A 528 11.53 31.69 38.65
CA GLU A 528 10.59 32.19 39.65
C GLU A 528 10.39 31.12 40.74
N ASP A 529 10.78 31.46 41.96
CA ASP A 529 10.37 30.80 43.21
C ASP A 529 9.15 31.53 43.78
N THR A 530 8.16 30.76 44.25
CA THR A 530 7.47 31.03 45.53
C THR A 530 7.13 29.66 46.13
N GLN A 531 7.99 29.13 47.00
CA GLN A 531 8.07 29.34 48.45
C GLN A 531 7.25 28.34 49.27
N ASP A 532 7.96 27.26 49.56
CA ASP A 532 8.03 26.47 50.80
C ASP A 532 7.58 27.20 52.09
N GLN A 533 6.79 26.55 52.96
CA GLN A 533 7.31 25.99 54.23
C GLN A 533 6.26 25.61 55.27
N SER A 534 6.59 24.50 55.94
CA SER A 534 6.48 24.24 57.40
C SER A 534 5.37 23.30 57.92
N GLN A 535 5.85 22.11 58.29
CA GLN A 535 5.78 21.49 59.64
C GLN A 535 4.42 21.14 60.29
N ALA A 536 4.28 19.83 60.50
CA ALA A 536 3.94 19.13 61.75
C ALA A 536 2.76 19.64 62.61
N LEU A 537 1.71 18.82 62.72
CA LEU A 537 1.15 18.28 63.98
C LEU A 537 -0.16 17.52 63.72
N LEU A 538 -0.26 16.36 64.38
CA LEU A 538 -1.40 15.42 64.54
C LEU A 538 -1.69 14.42 63.42
#